data_AF-A0A2E3ABN2-F1
#
_entry.id   AF-A0A2E3ABN2-F1
#
_cell.length_a   1.000
_cell.length_b   1.000
_cell.length_c   1.000
_cell.angle_alpha   90.00
_cell.angle_beta   90.00
_cell.angle_gamma   90.00
#
_symmetry.space_group_name_H-M   'P 1'
#
loop_
_entity.id
_entity.type
_entity.pdbx_description
1 polymer ?
#
loop_
_entity_poly.entity_id
_entity_poly.type
_entity_poly.pdbx_seq_one_letter_code
_entity_poly.pdbx_strand_id
1 'polypeptide(L)' 'MKAILLRELFWLVLSSVLSLVLAFLFLEVLDLTSSERGLKPIEKVFSVQMYVFGCIFSFISIYIIRVIVSAVKMFLY' A
#
# COMPACT_ATOMS: atom_id res chain seq x y z
N MET A 1 -11.54 23.98 -10.14
CA MET A 1 -10.10 23.63 -10.30
C MET A 1 -9.38 23.44 -8.97
N LYS A 2 -9.31 24.44 -8.08
CA LYS A 2 -8.60 24.29 -6.78
C LYS A 2 -9.14 23.15 -5.89
N ALA A 3 -10.47 22.98 -5.84
CA ALA A 3 -11.10 21.92 -5.06
C ALA A 3 -10.81 20.49 -5.59
N ILE A 4 -10.61 20.35 -6.90
CA ILE A 4 -10.26 19.06 -7.53
C ILE A 4 -8.83 18.68 -7.14
N LEU A 5 -7.89 19.62 -7.24
CA LEU A 5 -6.51 19.43 -6.81
C LEU A 5 -6.38 19.08 -5.32
N LEU A 6 -7.11 19.79 -4.44
CA LEU A 6 -7.15 19.49 -3.01
C LEU A 6 -7.69 18.08 -2.72
N ARG A 7 -8.73 17.65 -3.44
CA ARG A 7 -9.29 16.31 -3.30
C ARG A 7 -8.32 15.22 -3.80
N GLU A 8 -7.64 15.45 -4.91
CA GLU A 8 -6.64 14.51 -5.45
C GLU A 8 -5.45 14.38 -4.50
N LEU A 9 -4.96 15.51 -3.98
CA LEU A 9 -3.85 15.55 -3.01
C LEU A 9 -4.23 14.84 -1.72
N PHE A 10 -5.43 15.07 -1.19
CA PHE A 10 -5.93 14.36 -0.02
C PHE A 10 -5.95 12.85 -0.24
N TRP A 11 -6.44 12.40 -1.40
CA TRP A 11 -6.42 10.98 -1.75
C TRP A 11 -5.01 10.41 -1.88
N LEU A 12 -4.08 11.16 -2.46
CA LEU A 12 -2.69 10.73 -2.58
C LEU A 12 -2.05 10.54 -1.20
N VAL A 13 -2.25 11.49 -0.29
CA VAL A 13 -1.75 11.41 1.09
C VAL A 13 -2.40 10.24 1.82
N LEU A 14 -3.73 10.11 1.72
CA LEU A 14 -4.48 9.03 2.37
C LEU A 14 -4.02 7.64 1.88
N SER A 15 -3.91 7.46 0.56
CA SER A 15 -3.40 6.22 -0.04
C SER A 15 -1.96 5.93 0.37
N SER A 16 -1.11 6.96 0.50
CA SER A 16 0.27 6.81 0.98
C SER A 16 0.31 6.31 2.43
N VAL A 17 -0.44 6.94 3.33
CA VAL A 17 -0.51 6.50 4.74
C VAL A 17 -1.07 5.09 4.87
N LEU A 18 -2.14 4.78 4.13
CA LEU A 18 -2.71 3.43 4.11
C LEU A 18 -1.71 2.40 3.56
N SER A 19 -0.95 2.74 2.51
CA SER A 19 0.01 1.82 1.91
C SER A 19 1.11 1.39 2.88
N LEU A 20 1.53 2.27 3.79
CA LEU A 20 2.50 1.94 4.84
C LEU A 20 1.97 0.87 5.80
N VAL A 21 0.67 0.94 6.14
CA VAL A 21 0.01 -0.04 7.01
C VAL A 21 -0.23 -1.35 6.26
N LEU A 22 -0.75 -1.28 5.03
CA LEU A 22 -1.02 -2.47 4.21
C LEU A 22 0.26 -3.22 3.83
N ALA A 23 1.40 -2.54 3.72
CA ALA A 23 2.68 -3.20 3.47
C ALA A 23 3.08 -4.17 4.59
N PHE A 24 2.65 -3.96 5.83
CA PHE A 24 2.86 -4.94 6.90
C PHE A 24 2.05 -6.21 6.66
N LEU A 25 0.80 -6.09 6.21
CA LEU A 25 0.00 -7.25 5.80
C LEU A 25 0.65 -7.99 4.63
N PHE A 26 1.23 -7.27 3.67
CA PHE A 26 1.98 -7.88 2.58
C PHE A 26 3.20 -8.67 3.07
N LEU A 27 3.95 -8.15 4.04
CA LEU A 27 5.07 -8.86 4.66
C LEU A 27 4.62 -10.09 5.45
N GLU A 28 3.48 -9.99 6.12
CA GLU A 28 2.86 -11.09 6.86
C GLU A 28 2.41 -12.21 5.94
N VAL A 29 1.78 -11.89 4.81
CA VAL A 29 1.41 -12.89 3.78
C VAL A 29 2.63 -13.61 3.22
N LEU A 30 3.77 -12.93 3.12
CA LEU A 30 5.02 -13.50 2.65
C LEU A 30 5.84 -14.21 3.74
N ASP A 31 5.33 -14.25 4.98
CA ASP A 31 6.02 -14.81 6.16
C ASP A 31 7.43 -14.23 6.36
N LEU A 32 7.61 -12.94 6.00
CA LEU A 32 8.87 -12.21 6.15
C LEU A 32 8.97 -11.47 7.49
N THR A 33 7.96 -11.63 8.35
CA THR A 33 7.96 -11.11 9.71
C THR A 33 8.73 -12.09 10.60
N SER A 34 10.04 -11.86 10.72
CA SER A 34 10.87 -12.63 11.63
C SER A 34 10.74 -12.10 13.06
N SER A 35 10.30 -12.98 13.96
CA SER A 35 10.24 -12.75 15.41
C SER A 35 11.54 -13.14 16.13
N GLU A 36 12.53 -13.67 15.42
CA GLU A 36 13.82 -14.04 15.99
C GLU A 36 14.81 -12.87 16.00
N ARG A 37 15.46 -12.65 17.15
CA ARG A 37 16.47 -11.57 17.34
C ARG A 37 17.76 -11.76 16.53
N GLY A 38 17.91 -12.90 15.84
CA GLY A 38 19.13 -13.34 15.16
C GLY A 38 19.18 -13.15 13.64
N LEU A 39 18.33 -12.30 13.06
CA LEU A 39 18.34 -12.05 11.61
C LEU A 39 19.74 -11.66 11.11
N LYS A 40 20.22 -12.37 10.08
CA LYS A 40 21.47 -12.00 9.39
C LYS A 40 21.31 -10.61 8.78
N PRO A 41 22.40 -9.83 8.61
CA PRO A 41 22.34 -8.51 8.00
C PRO A 41 21.64 -8.50 6.64
N ILE A 42 21.83 -9.55 5.84
CA ILE A 42 21.19 -9.70 4.52
C ILE A 42 19.67 -9.85 4.60
N GLU A 43 19.15 -10.59 5.58
CA GLU A 43 17.71 -10.81 5.76
C GLU A 43 17.01 -9.54 6.22
N LYS A 44 17.68 -8.71 7.03
CA LYS A 44 17.18 -7.38 7.41
C LYS A 44 17.04 -6.47 6.20
N VAL A 45 18.07 -6.40 5.35
CA VAL A 45 18.02 -5.59 4.13
C VAL A 45 16.93 -6.08 3.19
N PHE A 46 16.83 -7.40 3.00
CA PHE A 46 15.79 -8.00 2.17
C PHE A 46 14.38 -7.69 2.68
N SER A 47 14.15 -7.79 4.00
CA SER A 47 12.83 -7.49 4.60
C SER A 47 12.43 -6.03 4.37
N VAL A 48 13.37 -5.08 4.52
CA VAL A 48 13.11 -3.67 4.24
C VAL A 48 12.84 -3.43 2.76
N GLN A 49 13.58 -4.07 1.86
CA GLN A 49 13.33 -3.97 0.41
C GLN A 49 11.93 -4.49 0.06
N MET A 50 11.55 -5.64 0.60
CA MET A 50 10.21 -6.22 0.39
C MET A 50 9.11 -5.35 0.99
N TYR A 51 9.38 -4.64 2.10
CA TYR A 51 8.44 -3.67 2.67
C TYR A 51 8.22 -2.48 1.72
N VAL A 52 9.28 -1.94 1.14
CA VAL A 52 9.17 -0.86 0.15
C VAL A 52 8.39 -1.32 -1.08
N PHE A 53 8.64 -2.55 -1.57
CA PHE A 53 7.83 -3.13 -2.65
C PHE A 53 6.37 -3.30 -2.25
N GLY A 54 6.10 -3.77 -1.02
CA GLY A 54 4.76 -3.89 -0.47
C GLY A 54 4.03 -2.55 -0.39
N CYS A 55 4.73 -1.47 -0.05
CA CYS A 55 4.17 -0.11 -0.04
C CYS A 55 3.74 0.32 -1.44
N ILE A 56 4.62 0.16 -2.45
CA ILE A 56 4.33 0.52 -3.84
C ILE A 56 3.14 -0.29 -4.35
N PHE A 57 3.16 -1.61 -4.13
CA PHE A 57 2.08 -2.50 -4.56
C PHE A 57 0.76 -2.12 -3.90
N SER A 58 0.75 -1.91 -2.58
CA SER A 58 -0.44 -1.50 -1.82
C SER A 58 -0.99 -0.17 -2.30
N PHE A 59 -0.13 0.81 -2.59
CA PHE A 59 -0.53 2.10 -3.13
C PHE A 59 -1.25 1.93 -4.49
N ILE A 60 -0.69 1.13 -5.40
CA ILE A 60 -1.30 0.84 -6.71
C ILE A 60 -2.65 0.13 -6.51
N SER A 61 -2.71 -0.88 -5.64
CA SER A 61 -3.94 -1.63 -5.36
C SER A 61 -5.07 -0.74 -4.84
N ILE A 62 -4.78 0.22 -3.94
CA ILE A 62 -5.78 1.18 -3.45
C ILE A 62 -6.38 2.00 -4.60
N TYR A 63 -5.54 2.46 -5.54
CA TYR A 63 -6.01 3.19 -6.72
C TYR A 63 -6.85 2.32 -7.66
N ILE A 64 -6.43 1.06 -7.89
CA ILE A 64 -7.22 0.11 -8.70
C ILE A 64 -8.60 -0.11 -8.09
N ILE A 65 -8.68 -0.39 -6.78
CA ILE A 65 -9.96 -0.57 -6.08
C ILE A 65 -10.83 0.68 -6.21
N ARG A 66 -10.25 1.89 -6.09
CA ARG A 66 -10.99 3.14 -6.26
C ARG A 66 -11.62 3.27 -7.66
N VAL A 67 -10.89 2.89 -8.71
CA VAL A 67 -11.40 2.87 -10.09
C VAL A 67 -12.53 1.85 -10.22
N ILE A 68 -12.34 0.64 -9.71
CA ILE A 68 -13.37 -0.42 -9.74
C ILE A 68 -14.64 0.02 -9.03
N VAL A 69 -14.54 0.55 -7.80
CA VAL A 69 -15.71 1.03 -7.04
C VAL A 69 -16.44 2.15 -7.79
N SER A 70 -15.69 3.03 -8.46
CA SER A 70 -16.29 4.10 -9.27
C SER A 70 -17.02 3.53 -10.50
N ALA A 71 -16.44 2.53 -11.17
CA ALA A 71 -17.06 1.85 -12.29
C ALA A 71 -18.33 1.08 -11.86
N VAL A 72 -18.26 0.32 -10.77
CA VAL A 72 -19.42 -0.41 -10.23
C VAL A 72 -20.56 0.55 -9.89
N LYS A 73 -20.26 1.69 -9.25
CA LYS A 73 -21.28 2.72 -8.97
C LYS A 73 -21.91 3.30 -10.24
N MET A 74 -21.18 3.39 -11.34
CA MET A 74 -21.70 3.86 -12.63
C MET A 74 -22.57 2.83 -13.34
N PHE A 75 -22.33 1.54 -13.15
CA PHE A 75 -23.13 0.48 -13.77
C PHE A 75 -24.37 0.10 -12.95
N LEU A 76 -24.32 0.28 -11.63
CA LEU A 76 -25.39 -0.12 -10.71
C LEU A 76 -26.43 0.97 -10.46
N TYR A 77 -26.15 2.23 -10.86
CA TYR A 77 -27.03 3.39 -10.77
C TYR A 77 -27.11 4.10 -12.12
#